data_AF-A0A1F4CZI1-F1
#
_entry.id   AF-A0A1F4CZI1-F1
#
_cell.length_a   1.000
_cell.length_b   1.000
_cell.length_c   1.000
_cell.angle_alpha   90.00
_cell.angle_beta   90.00
_cell.angle_gamma   90.00
#
_symmetry.space_group_name_H-M   'P 1'
#
loop_
_entity.id
_entity.type
_entity.pdbx_description
1 polymer ?
#
loop_
_entity_poly.entity_id
_entity_poly.type
_entity_poly.pdbx_seq_one_letter_code
_entity_poly.pdbx_strand_id
1 'polypeptide(L)'
;MPYSDLRSFLTVLEGKGWLKRITKKVNKDWEIAAVARVVFQDIPEKDRPALLFENVEGFDIPVVVGVLGGSRSIYCQVMETTPLLLMQKWKAAISKPIPPVVVELGLCQENILLGEKADLLKFPVPIWTAGQDPGPYITSPYVITKDPHTNARNVGTYRAQIKGARKLAMWVNFLQGGRLNIEAWWALRQDAPVAIVIGCDPTVGVASVSKPPQGLDELAVAGGLRGEALPVVRCRTVDLEVPASAEIVIEGLIRVDHLEQEGPFGEYSGYMGPVAMSYVVDVTCITHRNKPVFQAFLSQMPPSESSLIRGLGWEGALWKHLVEDLRMPIKDIHLLESTGSAGILVISMEKKHDTQPREAILASWACQPYLGKYSVVVDEDIDIRDLNQVAWALAWRSQPGKDLFVMDNMQAIQLDPSQAPAEVSQMDPARRHSAKVGIDATKKHNFPPVALPPQQHLEFVRAHWHEYGF
;
A
#
# COMPACT_ATOMS: atom_id res chain seq x y z
N MET A 1 -14.26 -8.00 17.40
CA MET A 1 -14.22 -6.83 18.31
C MET A 1 -13.07 -6.01 17.78
N PRO A 2 -13.27 -4.70 17.56
CA PRO A 2 -12.26 -3.88 16.92
C PRO A 2 -10.96 -3.90 17.74
N TYR A 3 -9.83 -3.86 17.05
CA TYR A 3 -8.52 -3.86 17.71
C TYR A 3 -8.37 -2.57 18.54
N SER A 4 -7.82 -2.69 19.74
CA SER A 4 -7.57 -1.51 20.58
C SER A 4 -6.41 -0.67 20.05
N ASP A 5 -5.39 -1.33 19.51
CA ASP A 5 -4.13 -0.74 19.07
C ASP A 5 -3.31 -1.72 18.20
N LEU A 6 -2.14 -1.29 17.72
CA LEU A 6 -1.19 -2.12 16.97
C LEU A 6 -0.82 -3.39 17.75
N ARG A 7 -0.56 -3.29 19.05
CA ARG A 7 -0.08 -4.41 19.88
C ARG A 7 -1.12 -5.53 19.99
N SER A 8 -2.39 -5.18 20.18
CA SER A 8 -3.49 -6.15 20.19
C SER A 8 -3.62 -6.88 18.86
N PHE A 9 -3.37 -6.18 17.75
CA PHE A 9 -3.38 -6.76 16.42
C PHE A 9 -2.18 -7.69 16.19
N LEU A 10 -0.98 -7.34 16.68
CA LEU A 10 0.18 -8.23 16.64
C LEU A 10 -0.06 -9.54 17.39
N THR A 11 -0.74 -9.50 18.54
CA THR A 11 -1.15 -10.71 19.28
C THR A 11 -2.09 -11.59 18.45
N VAL A 12 -3.00 -10.99 17.69
CA VAL A 12 -3.91 -11.75 16.80
C VAL A 12 -3.13 -12.40 15.65
N LEU A 13 -2.19 -11.69 15.04
CA LEU A 13 -1.34 -12.26 13.99
C LEU A 13 -0.49 -13.41 14.54
N GLU A 14 0.09 -13.25 15.73
CA GLU A 14 0.87 -14.28 16.41
C GLU A 14 0.04 -15.54 16.69
N GLY A 15 -1.18 -15.38 17.24
CA GLY A 15 -2.08 -16.51 17.51
C GLY A 15 -2.51 -17.29 16.26
N LYS A 16 -2.41 -16.66 15.07
CA LYS A 16 -2.68 -17.29 13.77
C LYS A 16 -1.44 -17.84 13.08
N GLY A 17 -0.25 -17.66 13.66
CA GLY A 17 1.02 -18.00 13.00
C GLY A 17 1.39 -17.05 11.86
N TRP A 18 0.76 -15.87 11.77
CA TRP A 18 0.98 -14.85 10.74
C TRP A 18 1.95 -13.75 11.19
N LEU A 19 2.54 -13.86 12.38
CA LEU A 19 3.63 -13.01 12.85
C LEU A 19 4.86 -13.87 13.13
N LYS A 20 5.99 -13.54 12.51
CA LYS A 20 7.28 -14.14 12.81
C LYS A 20 8.12 -13.21 13.67
N ARG A 21 8.43 -13.65 14.89
CA ARG A 21 9.41 -12.99 15.77
C ARG A 21 10.83 -13.35 15.35
N ILE A 22 11.66 -12.33 15.20
CA ILE A 22 13.07 -12.44 14.84
C ILE A 22 13.87 -11.97 16.06
N THR A 23 14.37 -12.95 16.81
CA THR A 23 15.17 -12.73 18.03
C THR A 23 16.63 -12.43 17.72
N LYS A 24 17.11 -12.75 16.51
CA LYS A 24 18.47 -12.41 16.08
C LYS A 24 18.65 -10.89 16.13
N LYS A 25 19.77 -10.42 16.70
CA LYS A 25 20.16 -9.01 16.63
C LYS A 25 20.37 -8.61 15.17
N VAL A 26 19.71 -7.54 14.72
CA VAL A 26 19.77 -7.07 13.33
C VAL A 26 20.24 -5.63 13.22
N ASN A 27 20.89 -5.30 12.11
CA ASN A 27 21.26 -3.93 11.76
C ASN A 27 20.13 -3.23 10.97
N LYS A 28 19.68 -2.06 11.44
CA LYS A 28 18.59 -1.30 10.78
C LYS A 28 18.98 -0.70 9.42
N ASP A 29 20.26 -0.50 9.17
CA ASP A 29 20.78 0.21 8.00
C ASP A 29 20.89 -0.70 6.76
N TRP A 30 20.67 -2.01 6.90
CA TRP A 30 20.62 -2.93 5.75
C TRP A 30 19.89 -4.26 6.02
N GLU A 31 20.01 -4.84 7.23
CA GLU A 31 19.60 -6.23 7.48
C GLU A 31 18.08 -6.38 7.58
N ILE A 32 17.38 -5.41 8.20
CA ILE A 32 15.90 -5.40 8.26
C ILE A 32 15.31 -5.44 6.85
N ALA A 33 15.80 -4.58 5.95
CA ALA A 33 15.33 -4.50 4.58
C ALA A 33 15.67 -5.77 3.78
N ALA A 34 16.88 -6.30 3.95
CA ALA A 34 17.32 -7.53 3.28
C ALA A 34 16.49 -8.76 3.72
N VAL A 35 16.26 -8.93 5.03
CA VAL A 35 15.44 -10.04 5.55
C VAL A 35 14.00 -9.93 5.04
N ALA A 36 13.40 -8.74 5.13
CA ALA A 36 12.05 -8.52 4.62
C ALA A 36 11.96 -8.81 3.11
N ARG A 37 12.97 -8.40 2.33
CA ARG A 37 13.06 -8.69 0.90
C ARG A 37 13.08 -10.17 0.59
N VAL A 38 13.97 -10.93 1.25
CA VAL A 38 14.10 -12.38 1.06
C VAL A 38 12.79 -13.09 1.41
N VAL A 39 12.14 -12.69 2.52
CA VAL A 39 10.84 -13.24 2.91
C VAL A 39 9.78 -13.02 1.82
N PHE A 40 9.65 -11.81 1.28
CA PHE A 40 8.65 -11.52 0.23
C PHE A 40 8.96 -12.20 -1.12
N GLN A 41 10.23 -12.52 -1.39
CA GLN A 41 10.64 -13.22 -2.61
C GLN A 41 10.44 -14.73 -2.50
N ASP A 42 10.90 -15.32 -1.41
CA ASP A 42 11.03 -16.78 -1.29
C ASP A 42 9.79 -17.44 -0.69
N ILE A 43 8.99 -16.71 0.08
CA ILE A 43 7.76 -17.24 0.67
C ILE A 43 6.56 -16.85 -0.22
N PRO A 44 5.74 -17.83 -0.66
CA PRO A 44 4.52 -17.57 -1.40
C PRO A 44 3.59 -16.61 -0.65
N GLU A 45 2.92 -15.72 -1.39
CA GLU A 45 2.08 -14.64 -0.83
C GLU A 45 1.12 -15.13 0.28
N LYS A 46 0.41 -16.23 0.05
CA LYS A 46 -0.55 -16.81 1.01
C LYS A 46 0.05 -17.20 2.38
N ASP A 47 1.36 -17.45 2.42
CA ASP A 47 2.09 -17.96 3.59
C ASP A 47 3.01 -16.89 4.21
N ARG A 48 3.10 -15.69 3.61
CA ARG A 48 3.97 -14.60 4.09
C ARG A 48 3.49 -14.08 5.45
N PRO A 49 4.35 -14.09 6.49
CA PRO A 49 4.03 -13.50 7.78
C PRO A 49 4.43 -12.02 7.83
N ALA A 50 3.82 -11.28 8.76
CA ALA A 50 4.43 -10.06 9.28
C ALA A 50 5.72 -10.40 10.04
N LEU A 51 6.68 -9.49 10.10
CA LEU A 51 7.97 -9.70 10.75
C LEU A 51 8.15 -8.73 11.90
N LEU A 52 8.47 -9.23 13.09
CA LEU A 52 8.82 -8.44 14.26
C LEU A 52 10.30 -8.66 14.59
N PHE A 53 11.12 -7.64 14.34
CA PHE A 53 12.53 -7.60 14.70
C PHE A 53 12.66 -7.10 16.14
N GLU A 54 12.96 -7.99 17.07
CA GLU A 54 12.92 -7.68 18.50
C GLU A 54 14.20 -6.97 18.98
N ASN A 55 15.33 -7.29 18.35
CA ASN A 55 16.65 -6.83 18.77
C ASN A 55 17.30 -6.02 17.65
N VAL A 56 17.16 -4.70 17.69
CA VAL A 56 17.79 -3.80 16.70
C VAL A 56 19.06 -3.20 17.29
N GLU A 57 20.17 -3.29 16.55
CA GLU A 57 21.46 -2.82 17.01
C GLU A 57 21.45 -1.34 17.40
N GLY A 58 21.73 -1.05 18.68
CA GLY A 58 21.78 0.31 19.22
C GLY A 58 20.44 0.87 19.68
N PHE A 59 19.36 0.08 19.67
CA PHE A 59 18.02 0.54 20.03
C PHE A 59 17.28 -0.49 20.90
N ASP A 60 16.53 0.01 21.89
CA ASP A 60 15.61 -0.79 22.72
C ASP A 60 14.18 -0.85 22.13
N ILE A 61 14.04 -0.47 20.86
CA ILE A 61 12.76 -0.31 20.16
C ILE A 61 12.69 -1.38 19.06
N PRO A 62 11.72 -2.30 19.09
CA PRO A 62 11.54 -3.28 18.02
C PRO A 62 10.96 -2.63 16.76
N VAL A 63 11.24 -3.24 15.61
CA VAL A 63 10.69 -2.83 14.30
C VAL A 63 9.75 -3.89 13.78
N VAL A 64 8.59 -3.49 13.26
CA VAL A 64 7.62 -4.41 12.64
C VAL A 64 7.32 -4.01 11.21
N VAL A 65 7.23 -4.98 10.31
CA VAL A 65 6.94 -4.81 8.87
C VAL A 65 5.96 -5.89 8.39
N GLY A 66 5.21 -5.63 7.31
CA GLY A 66 4.27 -6.61 6.75
C GLY A 66 2.97 -6.75 7.54
N VAL A 67 2.69 -5.84 8.48
CA VAL A 67 1.52 -5.95 9.38
C VAL A 67 0.21 -5.63 8.67
N LEU A 68 0.21 -4.87 7.57
CA LEU A 68 -1.02 -4.58 6.83
C LEU A 68 -1.12 -5.41 5.56
N GLY A 69 0.03 -5.67 4.92
CA GLY A 69 0.08 -6.29 3.60
C GLY A 69 1.16 -7.34 3.43
N GLY A 70 1.52 -8.08 4.49
CA GLY A 70 2.33 -9.29 4.34
C GLY A 70 1.66 -10.30 3.41
N SER A 71 0.35 -10.46 3.55
CA SER A 71 -0.51 -11.27 2.70
C SER A 71 -1.93 -10.71 2.66
N ARG A 72 -2.73 -11.16 1.70
CA ARG A 72 -4.16 -10.86 1.56
C ARG A 72 -4.93 -11.30 2.80
N SER A 73 -4.52 -12.40 3.43
CA SER A 73 -5.08 -12.88 4.69
C SER A 73 -4.88 -11.86 5.81
N ILE A 74 -3.68 -11.28 5.92
CA ILE A 74 -3.38 -10.21 6.89
C ILE A 74 -4.22 -8.97 6.58
N TYR A 75 -4.30 -8.54 5.32
CA TYR A 75 -5.11 -7.37 4.92
C TYR A 75 -6.60 -7.56 5.23
N CYS A 76 -7.14 -8.75 4.95
CA CYS A 76 -8.51 -9.12 5.31
C CYS A 76 -8.72 -9.15 6.83
N GLN A 77 -7.72 -9.59 7.60
CA GLN A 77 -7.77 -9.59 9.06
C GLN A 77 -7.81 -8.18 9.64
N VAL A 78 -7.06 -7.22 9.07
CA VAL A 78 -7.12 -5.81 9.48
C VAL A 78 -8.56 -5.28 9.43
N MET A 79 -9.32 -5.67 8.41
CA MET A 79 -10.70 -5.23 8.21
C MET A 79 -11.77 -6.18 8.77
N GLU A 80 -11.37 -7.25 9.48
CA GLU A 80 -12.26 -8.31 9.98
C GLU A 80 -13.24 -8.81 8.89
N THR A 81 -12.72 -9.09 7.68
CA THR A 81 -13.52 -9.50 6.52
C THR A 81 -12.88 -10.63 5.73
N THR A 82 -13.51 -11.06 4.63
CA THR A 82 -12.98 -12.06 3.69
C THR A 82 -12.66 -11.42 2.34
N PRO A 83 -11.85 -12.07 1.49
CA PRO A 83 -11.57 -11.59 0.13
C PRO A 83 -12.83 -11.24 -0.68
N LEU A 84 -13.89 -12.04 -0.52
CA LEU A 84 -15.19 -11.89 -1.21
C LEU A 84 -15.96 -10.64 -0.75
N LEU A 85 -15.86 -10.28 0.53
CA LEU A 85 -16.62 -9.18 1.14
C LEU A 85 -15.80 -7.90 1.29
N LEU A 86 -14.55 -7.91 0.84
CA LEU A 86 -13.59 -6.81 0.98
C LEU A 86 -14.14 -5.48 0.45
N MET A 87 -14.68 -5.51 -0.76
CA MET A 87 -15.21 -4.30 -1.41
C MET A 87 -16.50 -3.80 -0.78
N GLN A 88 -17.34 -4.71 -0.33
CA GLN A 88 -18.57 -4.35 0.39
C GLN A 88 -18.23 -3.66 1.72
N LYS A 89 -17.20 -4.14 2.43
CA LYS A 89 -16.70 -3.54 3.66
C LYS A 89 -16.20 -2.11 3.44
N TRP A 90 -15.39 -1.88 2.41
CA TRP A 90 -14.94 -0.53 2.02
C TRP A 90 -16.10 0.40 1.67
N LYS A 91 -17.03 -0.06 0.83
CA LYS A 91 -18.20 0.72 0.41
C LYS A 91 -19.06 1.13 1.61
N ALA A 92 -19.27 0.21 2.55
CA ALA A 92 -20.01 0.49 3.79
C ALA A 92 -19.29 1.53 4.64
N ALA A 93 -17.97 1.41 4.84
CA ALA A 93 -17.19 2.35 5.64
C ALA A 93 -17.13 3.76 5.03
N ILE A 94 -16.99 3.88 3.70
CA ILE A 94 -17.00 5.17 3.00
C ILE A 94 -18.39 5.81 3.03
N SER A 95 -19.45 4.99 2.92
CA SER A 95 -20.84 5.50 2.89
C SER A 95 -21.36 5.85 4.29
N LYS A 96 -20.83 5.20 5.32
CA LYS A 96 -21.20 5.40 6.73
C LYS A 96 -19.94 5.53 7.59
N PRO A 97 -19.13 6.59 7.40
CA PRO A 97 -17.96 6.82 8.22
C PRO A 97 -18.40 7.11 9.67
N ILE A 98 -17.57 6.74 10.64
CA ILE A 98 -17.82 6.95 12.06
C ILE A 98 -16.77 7.94 12.57
N PRO A 99 -17.12 9.22 12.81
CA PRO A 99 -16.17 10.24 13.25
C PRO A 99 -15.42 9.82 14.53
N PRO A 100 -14.13 10.17 14.66
CA PRO A 100 -13.39 9.88 15.88
C PRO A 100 -13.90 10.70 17.07
N VAL A 101 -13.60 10.22 18.27
CA VAL A 101 -13.95 10.86 19.54
C VAL A 101 -12.68 11.37 20.20
N VAL A 102 -12.68 12.65 20.58
CA VAL A 102 -11.57 13.25 21.31
C VAL A 102 -11.58 12.76 22.75
N VAL A 103 -10.44 12.25 23.22
CA VAL A 103 -10.21 11.82 24.59
C VAL A 103 -9.17 12.71 25.27
N GLU A 104 -9.22 12.80 26.60
CA GLU A 104 -8.30 13.63 27.38
C GLU A 104 -6.87 13.08 27.42
N LEU A 105 -6.74 11.74 27.50
CA LEU A 105 -5.47 11.05 27.63
C LEU A 105 -5.31 10.02 26.51
N GLY A 106 -4.13 10.02 25.88
CA GLY A 106 -3.72 9.01 24.92
C GLY A 106 -2.47 8.28 25.37
N LEU A 107 -2.43 6.96 25.13
CA LEU A 107 -1.27 6.12 25.41
C LEU A 107 -0.03 6.62 24.68
N CYS A 108 -0.20 7.20 23.48
CA CYS A 108 0.88 7.80 22.71
C CYS A 108 1.62 8.95 23.43
N GLN A 109 1.08 9.47 24.54
CA GLN A 109 1.64 10.60 25.29
C GLN A 109 2.23 10.22 26.65
N GLU A 110 2.51 8.93 26.90
CA GLU A 110 3.21 8.46 28.10
C GLU A 110 4.59 9.11 28.26
N ASN A 111 5.28 9.36 27.15
CA ASN A 111 6.55 10.09 27.10
C ASN A 111 6.41 11.29 26.17
N ILE A 112 6.86 12.46 26.62
CA ILE A 112 6.76 13.73 25.87
C ILE A 112 8.15 14.36 25.76
N LEU A 113 8.65 14.49 24.54
CA LEU A 113 9.96 15.05 24.22
C LEU A 113 9.77 16.36 23.45
N LEU A 114 9.90 17.49 24.15
CA LEU A 114 9.72 18.83 23.58
C LEU A 114 11.04 19.46 23.12
N GLY A 115 10.98 20.25 22.05
CA GLY A 115 12.08 21.09 21.57
C GLY A 115 13.36 20.28 21.36
N GLU A 116 14.45 20.67 22.02
CA GLU A 116 15.75 20.00 21.90
C GLU A 116 15.74 18.50 22.27
N LYS A 117 14.79 18.05 23.11
CA LYS A 117 14.69 16.63 23.51
C LYS A 117 14.06 15.76 22.41
N ALA A 118 13.29 16.36 21.51
CA ALA A 118 12.75 15.69 20.33
C ALA A 118 13.93 15.33 19.43
N ASP A 119 14.20 14.03 19.30
CA ASP A 119 15.33 13.54 18.51
C ASP A 119 14.92 12.28 17.76
N LEU A 120 14.77 12.42 16.46
CA LEU A 120 14.42 11.37 15.51
C LEU A 120 15.48 10.26 15.45
N LEU A 121 16.74 10.57 15.77
CA LEU A 121 17.85 9.62 15.70
C LEU A 121 17.80 8.57 16.84
N LYS A 122 16.91 8.75 17.82
CA LYS A 122 16.64 7.77 18.89
C LYS A 122 15.77 6.60 18.43
N PHE A 123 15.21 6.64 17.22
CA PHE A 123 14.34 5.59 16.70
C PHE A 123 15.06 4.72 15.67
N PRO A 124 14.74 3.41 15.60
CA PRO A 124 15.36 2.46 14.70
C PRO A 124 14.81 2.59 13.27
N VAL A 125 14.85 3.80 12.69
CA VAL A 125 14.36 4.05 11.33
C VAL A 125 15.25 3.30 10.31
N PRO A 126 14.70 2.36 9.53
CA PRO A 126 15.50 1.58 8.60
C PRO A 126 16.02 2.40 7.41
N ILE A 127 17.12 1.93 6.81
CA ILE A 127 17.50 2.23 5.44
C ILE A 127 17.02 1.06 4.57
N TRP A 128 16.31 1.35 3.48
CA TRP A 128 15.62 0.32 2.70
C TRP A 128 16.43 -0.17 1.50
N THR A 129 17.19 0.75 0.90
CA THR A 129 18.07 0.46 -0.23
C THR A 129 19.49 0.91 0.13
N ALA A 130 20.20 0.06 0.88
CA ALA A 130 21.56 0.34 1.32
C ALA A 130 22.48 0.69 0.13
N GLY A 131 23.22 1.80 0.25
CA GLY A 131 24.09 2.33 -0.80
C GLY A 131 23.40 3.18 -1.86
N GLN A 132 22.07 3.31 -1.84
CA GLN A 132 21.30 4.15 -2.77
C GLN A 132 20.47 5.21 -2.03
N ASP A 133 19.77 4.81 -0.97
CA ASP A 133 19.03 5.77 -0.15
C ASP A 133 20.02 6.76 0.51
N PRO A 134 19.75 8.08 0.47
CA PRO A 134 20.61 9.10 1.08
C PRO A 134 20.58 9.12 2.62
N GLY A 135 19.73 8.29 3.24
CA GLY A 135 19.56 8.20 4.69
C GLY A 135 18.33 7.39 5.07
N PRO A 136 17.99 7.31 6.37
CA PRO A 136 16.83 6.56 6.85
C PRO A 136 15.50 7.15 6.41
N TYR A 137 14.50 6.28 6.23
CA TYR A 137 13.15 6.66 5.81
C TYR A 137 12.07 6.07 6.70
N ILE A 138 11.15 6.94 7.14
CA ILE A 138 9.88 6.53 7.72
C ILE A 138 8.97 6.16 6.54
N THR A 139 8.66 4.86 6.39
CA THR A 139 7.89 4.32 5.24
C THR A 139 6.44 3.98 5.54
N SER A 140 6.06 3.87 6.81
CA SER A 140 4.67 3.80 7.26
C SER A 140 4.20 5.05 8.05
N PRO A 141 4.51 6.30 7.64
CA PRO A 141 4.04 7.48 8.34
C PRO A 141 2.58 7.76 7.99
N TYR A 142 1.68 7.78 8.97
CA TYR A 142 0.33 8.30 8.76
C TYR A 142 0.35 9.80 9.06
N VAL A 143 0.47 10.58 7.99
CA VAL A 143 0.68 12.03 8.03
C VAL A 143 -0.67 12.72 8.10
N ILE A 144 -0.88 13.46 9.19
CA ILE A 144 -2.09 14.22 9.47
C ILE A 144 -1.82 15.69 9.23
N THR A 145 -2.66 16.29 8.39
CA THR A 145 -2.69 17.74 8.10
C THR A 145 -4.13 18.23 8.12
N LYS A 146 -4.33 19.54 8.27
CA LYS A 146 -5.65 20.19 8.17
C LYS A 146 -5.61 21.40 7.26
N ASP A 147 -6.69 21.63 6.54
CA ASP A 147 -6.94 22.87 5.82
C ASP A 147 -7.18 24.04 6.82
N PRO A 148 -6.51 25.20 6.67
CA PRO A 148 -6.61 26.31 7.61
C PRO A 148 -7.97 27.03 7.62
N HIS A 149 -8.79 26.84 6.59
CA HIS A 149 -10.06 27.54 6.44
C HIS A 149 -11.25 26.69 6.90
N THR A 150 -11.21 25.40 6.59
CA THR A 150 -12.32 24.47 6.77
C THR A 150 -12.10 23.49 7.93
N ASN A 151 -10.87 23.39 8.45
CA ASN A 151 -10.44 22.34 9.37
C ASN A 151 -10.58 20.91 8.81
N ALA A 152 -10.76 20.76 7.49
CA ALA A 152 -10.83 19.45 6.85
C ALA A 152 -9.51 18.71 7.04
N ARG A 153 -9.56 17.54 7.68
CA ARG A 153 -8.41 16.67 7.90
C ARG A 153 -8.08 15.87 6.66
N ASN A 154 -6.79 15.66 6.43
CA ASN A 154 -6.28 14.56 5.61
C ASN A 154 -5.36 13.67 6.47
N VAL A 155 -5.50 12.36 6.33
CA VAL A 155 -4.52 11.36 6.76
C VAL A 155 -4.01 10.60 5.54
N GLY A 156 -2.73 10.76 5.21
CA GLY A 156 -2.11 10.08 4.08
C GLY A 156 -0.78 9.42 4.43
N THR A 157 -0.43 8.37 3.71
CA THR A 157 0.92 7.80 3.80
C THR A 157 1.88 8.50 2.83
N TYR A 158 2.82 9.29 3.36
CA TYR A 158 3.85 10.00 2.59
C TYR A 158 5.23 9.75 3.18
N ARG A 159 6.12 9.06 2.47
CA ARG A 159 7.46 8.73 2.98
C ARG A 159 8.19 10.00 3.47
N ALA A 160 8.91 9.88 4.58
CA ALA A 160 9.68 10.98 5.15
C ALA A 160 11.13 10.57 5.35
N GLN A 161 12.05 11.29 4.70
CA GLN A 161 13.49 11.14 4.89
C GLN A 161 13.92 11.82 6.19
N ILE A 162 14.67 11.12 7.02
CA ILE A 162 15.36 11.74 8.16
C ILE A 162 16.51 12.62 7.64
N LYS A 163 16.44 13.92 7.90
CA LYS A 163 17.50 14.90 7.54
C LYS A 163 18.37 15.31 8.73
N GLY A 164 17.95 14.96 9.94
CA GLY A 164 18.66 15.23 11.19
C GLY A 164 17.77 14.94 12.40
N ALA A 165 18.26 15.26 13.60
CA ALA A 165 17.55 15.01 14.87
C ALA A 165 16.13 15.62 14.91
N ARG A 166 15.90 16.77 14.28
CA ARG A 166 14.60 17.48 14.30
C ARG A 166 14.14 17.95 12.93
N LYS A 167 14.58 17.26 11.88
CA LYS A 167 14.30 17.69 10.50
C LYS A 167 13.96 16.50 9.63
N LEU A 168 12.85 16.61 8.91
CA LEU A 168 12.43 15.65 7.88
C LEU A 168 12.30 16.36 6.53
N ALA A 169 12.47 15.60 5.46
CA ALA A 169 11.99 16.00 4.14
C ALA A 169 10.92 14.99 3.68
N MET A 170 9.78 15.48 3.23
CA MET A 170 8.62 14.67 2.89
C MET A 170 8.05 15.08 1.54
N TRP A 171 8.01 14.14 0.61
CA TRP A 171 7.38 14.38 -0.69
C TRP A 171 5.88 14.09 -0.63
N VAL A 172 5.07 15.04 -1.08
CA VAL A 172 3.61 14.89 -1.20
C VAL A 172 3.20 15.24 -2.62
N ASN A 173 2.59 14.27 -3.33
CA ASN A 173 2.16 14.45 -4.71
C ASN A 173 1.01 15.47 -4.81
N PHE A 174 0.93 16.21 -5.92
CA PHE A 174 -0.09 17.24 -6.18
C PHE A 174 -1.53 16.71 -6.23
N LEU A 175 -1.72 15.40 -6.40
CA LEU A 175 -3.04 14.75 -6.36
C LEU A 175 -3.49 14.33 -4.95
N GLN A 176 -2.74 14.68 -3.89
CA GLN A 176 -2.99 14.20 -2.54
C GLN A 176 -3.59 15.31 -1.67
N GLY A 177 -4.57 14.95 -0.82
CA GLY A 177 -5.23 15.89 0.08
C GLY A 177 -4.26 16.62 1.02
N GLY A 178 -3.22 15.93 1.48
CA GLY A 178 -2.20 16.53 2.34
C GLY A 178 -1.47 17.70 1.68
N ARG A 179 -1.24 17.63 0.36
CA ARG A 179 -0.63 18.74 -0.38
C ARG A 179 -1.56 19.93 -0.51
N LEU A 180 -2.85 19.70 -0.75
CA LEU A 180 -3.84 20.78 -0.78
C LEU A 180 -3.86 21.55 0.55
N ASN A 181 -3.84 20.82 1.68
CA ASN A 181 -3.78 21.43 3.00
C ASN A 181 -2.50 22.28 3.18
N ILE A 182 -1.33 21.74 2.84
CA ILE A 182 -0.05 22.45 2.97
C ILE A 182 -0.04 23.73 2.13
N GLU A 183 -0.46 23.63 0.86
CA GLU A 183 -0.47 24.77 -0.05
C GLU A 183 -1.48 25.86 0.37
N ALA A 184 -2.58 25.49 1.03
CA ALA A 184 -3.51 26.44 1.63
C ALA A 184 -2.87 27.26 2.78
N TRP A 185 -2.08 26.62 3.65
CA TRP A 185 -1.30 27.34 4.68
C TRP A 185 -0.23 28.25 4.06
N TRP A 186 0.45 27.78 3.02
CA TRP A 186 1.47 28.58 2.34
C TRP A 186 0.89 29.80 1.62
N ALA A 187 -0.33 29.71 1.10
CA ALA A 187 -1.06 30.86 0.55
C ALA A 187 -1.29 31.97 1.60
N LEU A 188 -1.34 31.60 2.89
CA LEU A 188 -1.40 32.52 4.04
C LEU A 188 -0.02 32.98 4.53
N ARG A 189 1.07 32.55 3.88
CA ARG A 189 2.47 32.78 4.28
C ARG A 189 2.76 32.25 5.69
N GLN A 190 2.16 31.11 6.04
CA GLN A 190 2.31 30.46 7.34
C GLN A 190 2.81 29.02 7.18
N ASP A 191 3.56 28.56 8.17
CA ASP A 191 3.96 27.16 8.26
C ASP A 191 2.73 26.28 8.45
N ALA A 192 2.71 25.11 7.79
CA ALA A 192 1.58 24.19 7.90
C ALA A 192 1.80 23.21 9.08
N PRO A 193 0.86 23.10 10.03
CA PRO A 193 0.94 22.11 11.09
C PRO A 193 0.88 20.68 10.54
N VAL A 194 1.74 19.80 11.05
CA VAL A 194 1.77 18.38 10.67
C VAL A 194 1.98 17.49 11.89
N ALA A 195 1.33 16.32 11.89
CA ALA A 195 1.61 15.25 12.82
C ALA A 195 1.83 13.95 12.04
N ILE A 196 2.88 13.20 12.36
CA ILE A 196 3.25 11.94 11.72
C ILE A 196 3.08 10.83 12.75
N VAL A 197 2.17 9.91 12.48
CA VAL A 197 1.85 8.79 13.36
C VAL A 197 2.55 7.53 12.86
N ILE A 198 3.21 6.81 13.76
CA ILE A 198 3.87 5.53 13.48
C ILE A 198 3.28 4.50 14.44
N GLY A 199 2.69 3.44 13.87
CA GLY A 199 2.08 2.35 14.63
C GLY A 199 0.82 2.77 15.37
N CYS A 200 -0.36 2.38 14.90
CA CYS A 200 -1.61 2.58 15.64
C CYS A 200 -2.62 1.50 15.24
N ASP A 201 -3.92 1.75 15.43
CA ASP A 201 -4.94 0.86 14.88
C ASP A 201 -4.70 0.58 13.38
N PRO A 202 -4.68 -0.70 12.95
CA PRO A 202 -4.30 -1.05 11.58
C PRO A 202 -5.29 -0.55 10.52
N THR A 203 -6.55 -0.28 10.89
CA THR A 203 -7.56 0.33 9.99
C THR A 203 -7.19 1.75 9.58
N VAL A 204 -6.46 2.50 10.42
CA VAL A 204 -5.92 3.82 10.07
C VAL A 204 -4.88 3.68 8.96
N GLY A 205 -4.01 2.67 9.05
CA GLY A 205 -2.99 2.41 8.05
C GLY A 205 -3.58 2.13 6.68
N VAL A 206 -4.56 1.23 6.60
CA VAL A 206 -5.26 0.93 5.33
C VAL A 206 -6.11 2.11 4.84
N ALA A 207 -6.69 2.93 5.72
CA ALA A 207 -7.41 4.14 5.31
C ALA A 207 -6.47 5.18 4.69
N SER A 208 -5.27 5.36 5.26
CA SER A 208 -4.29 6.38 4.82
C SER A 208 -3.70 6.15 3.41
N VAL A 209 -3.86 4.95 2.86
CA VAL A 209 -3.37 4.56 1.52
C VAL A 209 -4.50 4.48 0.48
N SER A 210 -5.76 4.42 0.92
CA SER A 210 -6.91 4.05 0.07
C SER A 210 -7.57 5.22 -0.66
N LYS A 211 -7.16 6.47 -0.39
CA LYS A 211 -7.65 7.69 -1.04
C LYS A 211 -9.19 7.77 -1.13
N PRO A 212 -9.90 7.87 0.01
CA PRO A 212 -11.34 8.07 -0.04
C PRO A 212 -11.71 9.38 -0.77
N PRO A 213 -12.98 9.54 -1.20
CA PRO A 213 -13.46 10.77 -1.81
C PRO A 213 -13.05 12.02 -1.03
N GLN A 214 -12.68 13.08 -1.76
CA GLN A 214 -12.23 14.33 -1.17
C GLN A 214 -13.29 14.90 -0.20
N GLY A 215 -12.83 15.39 0.95
CA GLY A 215 -13.68 15.93 2.01
C GLY A 215 -14.16 14.89 3.02
N LEU A 216 -13.95 13.59 2.76
CA LEU A 216 -14.09 12.56 3.79
C LEU A 216 -12.83 12.48 4.64
N ASP A 217 -13.06 12.38 5.93
CA ASP A 217 -12.04 12.21 6.94
C ASP A 217 -11.60 10.75 7.04
N GLU A 218 -10.32 10.47 6.76
CA GLU A 218 -9.79 9.10 6.73
C GLU A 218 -9.86 8.41 8.11
N LEU A 219 -9.77 9.15 9.22
CA LEU A 219 -9.99 8.53 10.54
C LEU A 219 -11.46 8.14 10.74
N ALA A 220 -12.39 8.90 10.14
CA ALA A 220 -13.80 8.53 10.20
C ALA A 220 -14.09 7.30 9.33
N VAL A 221 -13.43 7.18 8.16
CA VAL A 221 -13.49 5.97 7.33
C VAL A 221 -12.88 4.77 8.07
N ALA A 222 -11.73 4.93 8.73
CA ALA A 222 -11.15 3.91 9.58
C ALA A 222 -12.12 3.49 10.70
N GLY A 223 -12.80 4.45 11.34
CA GLY A 223 -13.88 4.19 12.28
C GLY A 223 -15.01 3.33 11.68
N GLY A 224 -15.43 3.64 10.44
CA GLY A 224 -16.39 2.83 9.68
C GLY A 224 -15.90 1.42 9.37
N LEU A 225 -14.61 1.23 9.07
CA LEU A 225 -14.00 -0.08 8.84
C LEU A 225 -14.03 -0.94 10.12
N ARG A 226 -13.62 -0.39 11.26
CA ARG A 226 -13.62 -1.10 12.54
C ARG A 226 -15.01 -1.17 13.22
N GLY A 227 -15.98 -0.38 12.73
CA GLY A 227 -17.34 -0.33 13.27
C GLY A 227 -17.48 0.46 14.58
N GLU A 228 -16.46 1.22 14.97
CA GLU A 228 -16.39 1.98 16.23
C GLU A 228 -15.56 3.25 16.00
N ALA A 229 -15.92 4.35 16.68
CA ALA A 229 -15.17 5.60 16.61
C ALA A 229 -13.73 5.41 17.10
N LEU A 230 -12.76 5.99 16.39
CA LEU A 230 -11.37 6.00 16.84
C LEU A 230 -11.18 7.02 17.98
N PRO A 231 -10.61 6.62 19.13
CA PRO A 231 -10.16 7.58 20.13
C PRO A 231 -8.98 8.39 19.59
N VAL A 232 -9.09 9.73 19.63
CA VAL A 232 -8.02 10.65 19.23
C VAL A 232 -7.68 11.60 20.36
N VAL A 233 -6.42 12.01 20.46
CA VAL A 233 -5.93 12.96 21.46
C VAL A 233 -5.29 14.17 20.76
N ARG A 234 -5.39 15.34 21.38
CA ARG A 234 -4.73 16.56 20.87
C ARG A 234 -3.22 16.44 20.97
N CYS A 235 -2.54 16.85 19.90
CA CYS A 235 -1.10 17.06 19.86
C CYS A 235 -0.66 18.10 20.91
N ARG A 236 0.63 18.09 21.27
CA ARG A 236 1.21 18.93 22.32
C ARG A 236 1.66 20.31 21.83
N THR A 237 2.01 20.43 20.55
CA THR A 237 2.65 21.62 19.96
C THR A 237 1.99 22.10 18.68
N VAL A 238 1.04 21.34 18.12
CA VAL A 238 0.29 21.68 16.90
C VAL A 238 -1.20 21.44 17.11
N ASP A 239 -2.05 22.19 16.40
CA ASP A 239 -3.53 22.08 16.51
C ASP A 239 -4.10 20.92 15.67
N LEU A 240 -3.65 19.70 15.98
CA LEU A 240 -4.06 18.46 15.33
C LEU A 240 -4.44 17.42 16.38
N GLU A 241 -5.28 16.46 15.98
CA GLU A 241 -5.58 15.27 16.75
C GLU A 241 -5.01 14.03 16.07
N VAL A 242 -4.45 13.13 16.87
CA VAL A 242 -3.81 11.88 16.46
C VAL A 242 -4.48 10.70 17.16
N PRO A 243 -4.45 9.47 16.59
CA PRO A 243 -4.95 8.28 17.27
C PRO A 243 -4.31 8.12 18.64
N ALA A 244 -5.14 8.04 19.69
CA ALA A 244 -4.68 7.99 21.08
C ALA A 244 -3.87 6.72 21.40
N SER A 245 -4.02 5.69 20.58
CA SER A 245 -3.32 4.40 20.67
C SER A 245 -2.00 4.33 19.90
N ALA A 246 -1.56 5.44 19.30
CA ALA A 246 -0.31 5.46 18.53
C ALA A 246 0.92 5.04 19.36
N GLU A 247 1.88 4.36 18.75
CA GLU A 247 3.15 3.99 19.36
C GLU A 247 4.06 5.22 19.45
N ILE A 248 4.20 5.95 18.33
CA ILE A 248 5.02 7.17 18.24
C ILE A 248 4.26 8.22 17.42
N VAL A 249 4.33 9.47 17.86
CA VAL A 249 3.81 10.65 17.15
C VAL A 249 4.91 11.70 17.06
N ILE A 250 5.20 12.15 15.85
CA ILE A 250 6.13 13.25 15.57
C ILE A 250 5.31 14.46 15.16
N GLU A 251 5.39 15.54 15.92
CA GLU A 251 4.70 16.80 15.65
C GLU A 251 5.69 17.82 15.09
N GLY A 252 5.22 18.66 14.16
CA GLY A 252 6.07 19.67 13.57
C GLY A 252 5.35 20.67 12.69
N LEU A 253 6.16 21.54 12.10
CA LEU A 253 5.73 22.58 11.18
C LEU A 253 6.40 22.37 9.82
N ILE A 254 5.59 22.36 8.76
CA ILE A 254 6.10 22.37 7.38
C ILE A 254 6.42 23.81 7.01
N ARG A 255 7.70 24.10 6.83
CA ARG A 255 8.22 25.45 6.57
C ARG A 255 7.59 26.06 5.33
N VAL A 256 7.05 27.27 5.45
CA VAL A 256 6.54 28.01 4.31
C VAL A 256 7.64 28.40 3.32
N ASP A 257 7.33 28.31 2.02
CA ASP A 257 8.20 28.71 0.91
C ASP A 257 9.59 28.04 0.90
N HIS A 258 9.79 26.94 1.64
CA HIS A 258 11.08 26.27 1.76
C HIS A 258 10.96 24.78 1.43
N LEU A 259 11.67 24.37 0.39
CA LEU A 259 11.77 22.98 -0.06
C LEU A 259 13.23 22.54 -0.04
N GLU A 260 13.46 21.25 0.17
CA GLU A 260 14.79 20.64 0.07
C GLU A 260 14.76 19.36 -0.76
N GLN A 261 15.92 19.01 -1.31
CA GLN A 261 16.08 17.76 -2.03
C GLN A 261 15.83 16.56 -1.10
N GLU A 262 14.96 15.66 -1.52
CA GLU A 262 14.68 14.36 -0.90
C GLU A 262 14.85 13.27 -1.94
N GLY A 263 15.30 12.09 -1.52
CA GLY A 263 15.60 10.98 -2.40
C GLY A 263 17.07 10.98 -2.87
N PRO A 264 17.47 10.03 -3.73
CA PRO A 264 16.60 9.03 -4.36
C PRO A 264 16.01 8.03 -3.36
N PHE A 265 14.92 7.36 -3.72
CA PHE A 265 14.30 6.34 -2.88
C PHE A 265 13.74 5.21 -3.74
N GLY A 266 13.80 3.96 -3.28
CA GLY A 266 13.27 2.83 -4.05
C GLY A 266 11.75 2.90 -4.22
N GLU A 267 11.29 2.83 -5.46
CA GLU A 267 9.89 3.01 -5.84
C GLU A 267 9.23 1.68 -6.19
N TYR A 268 7.90 1.73 -6.27
CA TYR A 268 7.06 0.55 -6.46
C TYR A 268 7.20 -0.17 -7.81
N SER A 269 7.83 0.49 -8.80
CA SER A 269 8.22 -0.13 -10.06
C SER A 269 9.43 -1.06 -9.90
N GLY A 270 10.09 -1.00 -8.75
CA GLY A 270 11.30 -1.73 -8.41
C GLY A 270 12.61 -1.02 -8.71
N TYR A 271 12.54 0.22 -9.17
CA TYR A 271 13.70 1.05 -9.47
C TYR A 271 13.83 2.21 -8.48
N MET A 272 15.02 2.79 -8.39
CA MET A 272 15.22 4.04 -7.63
C MET A 272 14.47 5.18 -8.33
N GLY A 273 13.62 5.87 -7.57
CA GLY A 273 13.00 7.13 -7.98
C GLY A 273 14.02 8.29 -7.94
N PRO A 274 13.74 9.38 -8.64
CA PRO A 274 14.64 10.53 -8.69
C PRO A 274 14.66 11.29 -7.36
N VAL A 275 15.63 12.19 -7.23
CA VAL A 275 15.60 13.27 -6.24
C VAL A 275 14.48 14.24 -6.60
N ALA A 276 13.71 14.67 -5.61
CA ALA A 276 12.65 15.68 -5.77
C ALA A 276 12.79 16.79 -4.72
N MET A 277 12.28 17.99 -5.05
CA MET A 277 12.11 19.06 -4.06
C MET A 277 10.89 18.74 -3.20
N SER A 278 11.11 18.65 -1.89
CA SER A 278 10.16 18.10 -0.92
C SER A 278 10.00 19.02 0.28
N TYR A 279 8.85 18.91 0.93
CA TYR A 279 8.49 19.75 2.08
C TYR A 279 9.40 19.47 3.26
N VAL A 280 9.91 20.53 3.88
CA VAL A 280 10.74 20.43 5.08
C VAL A 280 9.88 20.52 6.32
N VAL A 281 9.96 19.52 7.19
CA VAL A 281 9.30 19.51 8.50
C VAL A 281 10.32 19.81 9.58
N ASP A 282 10.06 20.85 10.36
CA ASP A 282 10.74 21.10 11.64
C ASP A 282 9.99 20.40 12.77
N VAL A 283 10.67 19.48 13.45
CA VAL A 283 10.08 18.72 14.55
C VAL A 283 10.08 19.56 15.82
N THR A 284 8.91 19.73 16.40
CA THR A 284 8.67 20.52 17.63
C THR A 284 8.46 19.63 18.85
N CYS A 285 7.89 18.44 18.65
CA CYS A 285 7.61 17.49 19.71
C CYS A 285 7.64 16.05 19.17
N ILE A 286 8.11 15.11 19.99
CA ILE A 286 7.86 13.68 19.80
C ILE A 286 7.17 13.15 21.05
N THR A 287 6.06 12.45 20.87
CA THR A 287 5.43 11.68 21.94
C THR A 287 5.45 10.20 21.59
N HIS A 288 5.61 9.34 22.60
CA HIS A 288 5.56 7.90 22.39
C HIS A 288 5.13 7.12 23.63
N ARG A 289 4.63 5.91 23.39
CA ARG A 289 4.35 4.91 24.43
C ARG A 289 5.62 4.43 25.12
N ASN A 290 5.47 3.88 26.30
CA ASN A 290 6.49 3.07 26.96
C ASN A 290 6.80 1.83 26.10
N LYS A 291 8.10 1.60 25.86
CA LYS A 291 8.60 0.52 25.00
C LYS A 291 7.87 0.51 23.64
N PRO A 292 8.00 1.58 22.84
CA PRO A 292 7.21 1.71 21.62
C PRO A 292 7.62 0.65 20.60
N VAL A 293 6.72 0.33 19.67
CA VAL A 293 7.02 -0.50 18.48
C VAL A 293 7.09 0.41 17.26
N PHE A 294 8.17 0.33 16.49
CA PHE A 294 8.31 1.10 15.25
C PHE A 294 7.71 0.32 14.07
N GLN A 295 6.55 0.74 13.58
CA GLN A 295 5.94 0.18 12.37
C GLN A 295 6.57 0.79 11.11
N ALA A 296 6.91 -0.05 10.13
CA ALA A 296 7.36 0.39 8.83
C ALA A 296 6.75 -0.44 7.69
N PHE A 297 6.77 0.11 6.47
CA PHE A 297 6.34 -0.59 5.26
C PHE A 297 7.54 -1.02 4.42
N LEU A 298 7.50 -2.27 3.94
CA LEU A 298 8.34 -2.70 2.81
C LEU A 298 7.68 -2.22 1.52
N SER A 299 8.34 -1.33 0.75
CA SER A 299 7.69 -0.69 -0.41
C SER A 299 8.41 -0.83 -1.75
N GLN A 300 9.73 -1.05 -1.75
CA GLN A 300 10.64 -0.89 -2.92
C GLN A 300 10.36 -1.91 -4.05
N MET A 301 11.30 -2.82 -4.34
CA MET A 301 11.10 -3.87 -5.34
C MET A 301 9.79 -4.66 -5.09
N PRO A 302 8.91 -4.84 -6.06
CA PRO A 302 7.79 -5.76 -5.91
C PRO A 302 8.26 -7.24 -6.00
N PRO A 303 7.57 -8.20 -5.35
CA PRO A 303 6.44 -8.00 -4.44
C PRO A 303 6.88 -7.32 -3.13
N SER A 304 5.99 -6.54 -2.56
CA SER A 304 6.19 -5.74 -1.35
C SER A 304 4.86 -5.53 -0.62
N GLU A 305 4.93 -5.17 0.66
CA GLU A 305 3.74 -4.85 1.45
C GLU A 305 2.91 -3.74 0.78
N SER A 306 3.58 -2.73 0.23
CA SER A 306 2.90 -1.63 -0.47
C SER A 306 2.25 -2.07 -1.78
N SER A 307 2.84 -3.00 -2.54
CA SER A 307 2.22 -3.50 -3.77
C SER A 307 0.95 -4.28 -3.48
N LEU A 308 0.93 -5.12 -2.45
CA LEU A 308 -0.25 -5.90 -2.08
C LEU A 308 -1.42 -4.98 -1.66
N ILE A 309 -1.16 -4.08 -0.71
CA ILE A 309 -2.16 -3.14 -0.19
C ILE A 309 -2.80 -2.34 -1.33
N ARG A 310 -1.95 -1.83 -2.23
CA ARG A 310 -2.37 -1.03 -3.36
C ARG A 310 -3.14 -1.83 -4.41
N GLY A 311 -2.68 -3.04 -4.73
CA GLY A 311 -3.33 -3.94 -5.66
C GLY A 311 -4.77 -4.22 -5.26
N LEU A 312 -4.99 -4.55 -3.98
CA LEU A 312 -6.34 -4.83 -3.46
C LEU A 312 -7.28 -3.61 -3.57
N GLY A 313 -6.78 -2.40 -3.35
CA GLY A 313 -7.57 -1.18 -3.53
C GLY A 313 -7.99 -0.93 -4.99
N TRP A 314 -7.05 -1.08 -5.92
CA TRP A 314 -7.29 -0.84 -7.35
C TRP A 314 -8.11 -1.93 -8.04
N GLU A 315 -7.86 -3.21 -7.69
CA GLU A 315 -8.68 -4.34 -8.14
C GLU A 315 -10.15 -4.12 -7.77
N GLY A 316 -10.40 -3.56 -6.59
CA GLY A 316 -11.72 -3.18 -6.13
C GLY A 316 -12.45 -2.17 -7.01
N ALA A 317 -11.74 -1.12 -7.42
CA ALA A 317 -12.30 -0.10 -8.32
C ALA A 317 -12.62 -0.68 -9.71
N LEU A 318 -11.72 -1.53 -10.24
CA LEU A 318 -11.95 -2.24 -11.49
C LEU A 318 -13.13 -3.21 -11.39
N TRP A 319 -13.25 -3.94 -10.28
CA TRP A 319 -14.38 -4.84 -10.03
C TRP A 319 -15.70 -4.10 -10.07
N LYS A 320 -15.82 -3.00 -9.31
CA LYS A 320 -17.02 -2.16 -9.34
C LYS A 320 -17.37 -1.74 -10.77
N HIS A 321 -16.40 -1.20 -11.50
CA HIS A 321 -16.64 -0.68 -12.84
C HIS A 321 -17.08 -1.78 -13.81
N LEU A 322 -16.32 -2.88 -13.90
CA LEU A 322 -16.54 -3.91 -14.90
C LEU A 322 -17.71 -4.84 -14.54
N VAL A 323 -17.89 -5.17 -13.26
CA VAL A 323 -18.89 -6.14 -12.79
C VAL A 323 -20.19 -5.47 -12.35
N GLU A 324 -20.13 -4.44 -11.51
CA GLU A 324 -21.35 -3.80 -10.99
C GLU A 324 -21.97 -2.84 -12.02
N ASP A 325 -21.14 -1.96 -12.59
CA ASP A 325 -21.62 -0.88 -13.46
C ASP A 325 -21.86 -1.38 -14.90
N LEU A 326 -20.91 -2.12 -15.48
CA LEU A 326 -21.02 -2.64 -16.85
C LEU A 326 -21.63 -4.05 -16.96
N ARG A 327 -21.76 -4.78 -15.84
CA ARG A 327 -22.31 -6.15 -15.80
C ARG A 327 -21.64 -7.14 -16.75
N MET A 328 -20.33 -7.00 -16.92
CA MET A 328 -19.53 -7.97 -17.68
C MET A 328 -19.42 -9.29 -16.90
N PRO A 329 -19.35 -10.45 -17.60
CA PRO A 329 -19.28 -11.76 -16.96
C PRO A 329 -17.86 -12.09 -16.43
N ILE A 330 -17.26 -11.16 -15.68
CA ILE A 330 -15.93 -11.32 -15.07
C ILE A 330 -16.06 -12.13 -13.79
N LYS A 331 -15.14 -13.08 -13.61
CA LYS A 331 -15.04 -13.93 -12.43
C LYS A 331 -14.01 -13.43 -11.43
N ASP A 332 -12.91 -12.87 -11.93
CA ASP A 332 -11.83 -12.38 -11.09
C ASP A 332 -10.96 -11.35 -11.82
N ILE A 333 -10.30 -10.50 -11.05
CA ILE A 333 -9.40 -9.44 -11.53
C ILE A 333 -8.15 -9.49 -10.67
N HIS A 334 -6.99 -9.49 -11.31
CA HIS A 334 -5.72 -9.48 -10.62
C HIS A 334 -4.74 -8.48 -11.24
N LEU A 335 -4.28 -7.53 -10.41
CA LEU A 335 -3.15 -6.68 -10.71
C LEU A 335 -1.89 -7.33 -10.14
N LEU A 336 -1.07 -7.87 -11.03
CA LEU A 336 0.03 -8.75 -10.66
C LEU A 336 1.01 -8.05 -9.70
N GLU A 337 1.10 -8.58 -8.48
CA GLU A 337 1.86 -7.98 -7.39
C GLU A 337 3.33 -7.76 -7.77
N SER A 338 3.96 -8.74 -8.43
CA SER A 338 5.36 -8.68 -8.87
C SER A 338 5.66 -7.57 -9.89
N THR A 339 4.63 -6.88 -10.41
CA THR A 339 4.73 -5.74 -11.31
C THR A 339 4.32 -4.43 -10.64
N GLY A 340 4.39 -4.41 -9.31
CA GLY A 340 3.89 -3.33 -8.47
C GLY A 340 2.37 -3.22 -8.52
N SER A 341 1.63 -4.29 -8.84
CA SER A 341 0.17 -4.22 -9.02
C SER A 341 -0.29 -3.07 -9.92
N ALA A 342 0.54 -2.71 -10.93
CA ALA A 342 0.26 -1.62 -11.86
C ALA A 342 0.60 -2.03 -13.30
N GLY A 343 1.71 -2.75 -13.49
CA GLY A 343 2.22 -3.09 -14.81
C GLY A 343 1.36 -4.07 -15.60
N ILE A 344 0.93 -5.17 -14.96
CA ILE A 344 0.18 -6.25 -15.60
C ILE A 344 -1.18 -6.44 -14.93
N LEU A 345 -2.23 -6.41 -15.74
CA LEU A 345 -3.61 -6.72 -15.36
C LEU A 345 -4.01 -8.05 -15.99
N VAL A 346 -4.58 -8.96 -15.20
CA VAL A 346 -5.18 -10.21 -15.69
C VAL A 346 -6.65 -10.25 -15.28
N ILE A 347 -7.53 -10.56 -16.22
CA ILE A 347 -8.98 -10.65 -16.00
C ILE A 347 -9.43 -12.06 -16.38
N SER A 348 -10.10 -12.74 -15.44
CA SER A 348 -10.78 -14.01 -15.70
C SER A 348 -12.24 -13.75 -16.04
N MET A 349 -12.76 -14.37 -17.11
CA MET A 349 -14.14 -14.16 -17.53
C MET A 349 -14.82 -15.43 -18.04
N GLU A 350 -16.13 -15.51 -17.81
CA GLU A 350 -17.00 -16.49 -18.46
C GLU A 350 -17.49 -15.92 -19.79
N LYS A 351 -16.72 -16.17 -20.85
CA LYS A 351 -16.97 -15.54 -22.15
C LYS A 351 -18.30 -15.99 -22.77
N LYS A 352 -19.11 -15.00 -23.18
CA LYS A 352 -20.37 -15.20 -23.92
C LYS A 352 -20.30 -14.75 -25.37
N HIS A 353 -19.38 -13.85 -25.70
CA HIS A 353 -19.17 -13.32 -27.05
C HIS A 353 -17.70 -12.97 -27.29
N ASP A 354 -17.21 -13.13 -28.51
CA ASP A 354 -15.78 -12.98 -28.85
C ASP A 354 -15.26 -11.54 -28.76
N THR A 355 -16.14 -10.54 -28.69
CA THR A 355 -15.74 -9.14 -28.50
C THR A 355 -15.46 -8.77 -27.04
N GLN A 356 -16.04 -9.53 -26.09
CA GLN A 356 -16.02 -9.15 -24.67
C GLN A 356 -14.62 -9.08 -24.05
N PRO A 357 -13.64 -9.94 -24.41
CA PRO A 357 -12.27 -9.81 -23.91
C PRO A 357 -11.67 -8.43 -24.22
N ARG A 358 -11.85 -7.96 -25.46
CA ARG A 358 -11.34 -6.65 -25.88
C ARG A 358 -12.10 -5.51 -25.20
N GLU A 359 -13.43 -5.63 -25.07
CA GLU A 359 -14.25 -4.66 -24.33
C GLU A 359 -13.82 -4.54 -22.87
N ALA A 360 -13.51 -5.66 -22.20
CA ALA A 360 -13.07 -5.66 -20.81
C ALA A 360 -11.73 -4.95 -20.62
N ILE A 361 -10.78 -5.20 -21.54
CA ILE A 361 -9.49 -4.51 -21.55
C ILE A 361 -9.69 -3.00 -21.73
N LEU A 362 -10.45 -2.58 -22.74
CA LEU A 362 -10.68 -1.17 -23.02
C LEU A 362 -11.43 -0.47 -21.88
N ALA A 363 -12.44 -1.11 -21.30
CA ALA A 363 -13.17 -0.60 -20.14
C ALA A 363 -12.26 -0.47 -18.91
N SER A 364 -11.36 -1.42 -18.68
CA SER A 364 -10.37 -1.34 -17.59
C SER A 364 -9.46 -0.12 -17.74
N TRP A 365 -8.99 0.16 -18.97
CA TRP A 365 -8.16 1.31 -19.26
C TRP A 365 -8.93 2.64 -19.24
N ALA A 366 -10.21 2.64 -19.58
CA ALA A 366 -11.07 3.81 -19.43
C ALA A 366 -11.30 4.17 -17.95
N CYS A 367 -11.42 3.16 -17.09
CA CYS A 367 -11.57 3.34 -15.64
C CYS A 367 -10.27 3.80 -14.97
N GLN A 368 -9.15 3.12 -15.27
CA GLN A 368 -7.84 3.39 -14.68
C GLN A 368 -6.76 3.46 -15.76
N PRO A 369 -6.62 4.61 -16.45
CA PRO A 369 -5.72 4.74 -17.59
C PRO A 369 -4.24 4.65 -17.23
N TYR A 370 -3.88 4.72 -15.95
CA TYR A 370 -2.50 4.59 -15.45
C TYR A 370 -2.15 3.17 -14.97
N LEU A 371 -3.00 2.16 -15.19
CA LEU A 371 -2.77 0.75 -14.85
C LEU A 371 -2.80 -0.15 -16.09
N GLY A 372 -2.23 -1.35 -15.99
CA GLY A 372 -2.29 -2.37 -17.04
C GLY A 372 -1.57 -1.93 -18.31
N LYS A 373 -0.24 -1.75 -18.24
CA LYS A 373 0.60 -1.61 -19.45
C LYS A 373 0.45 -2.83 -20.34
N TYR A 374 0.32 -4.00 -19.73
CA TYR A 374 -0.15 -5.22 -20.35
C TYR A 374 -1.43 -5.68 -19.68
N SER A 375 -2.46 -5.98 -20.46
CA SER A 375 -3.73 -6.53 -19.98
C SER A 375 -4.04 -7.84 -20.69
N VAL A 376 -4.28 -8.90 -19.93
CA VAL A 376 -4.57 -10.24 -20.44
C VAL A 376 -5.96 -10.66 -19.97
N VAL A 377 -6.77 -11.18 -20.88
CA VAL A 377 -8.06 -11.80 -20.52
C VAL A 377 -7.98 -13.29 -20.77
N VAL A 378 -8.38 -14.08 -19.77
CA VAL A 378 -8.41 -15.55 -19.80
C VAL A 378 -9.81 -16.06 -19.47
N ASP A 379 -10.09 -17.31 -19.82
CA ASP A 379 -11.36 -17.96 -19.45
C ASP A 379 -11.42 -18.24 -17.93
N GLU A 380 -12.62 -18.57 -17.43
CA GLU A 380 -12.93 -18.84 -16.03
C GLU A 380 -12.24 -20.08 -15.43
N ASP A 381 -11.67 -20.94 -16.27
CA ASP A 381 -10.94 -22.14 -15.85
C ASP A 381 -9.45 -21.89 -15.55
N ILE A 382 -8.97 -20.65 -15.70
CA ILE A 382 -7.59 -20.24 -15.41
C ILE A 382 -7.53 -19.52 -14.06
N ASP A 383 -6.73 -20.03 -13.14
CA ASP A 383 -6.37 -19.30 -11.92
C ASP A 383 -5.40 -18.17 -12.27
N ILE A 384 -5.89 -16.92 -12.24
CA ILE A 384 -5.12 -15.73 -12.58
C ILE A 384 -4.04 -15.36 -11.56
N ARG A 385 -3.99 -16.04 -10.41
CA ARG A 385 -2.90 -15.89 -9.41
C ARG A 385 -1.76 -16.89 -9.64
N ASP A 386 -1.96 -17.89 -10.49
CA ASP A 386 -0.90 -18.80 -10.95
C ASP A 386 -0.40 -18.35 -12.33
N LEU A 387 0.77 -17.69 -12.33
CA LEU A 387 1.38 -17.22 -13.57
C LEU A 387 1.69 -18.34 -14.58
N ASN A 388 1.88 -19.58 -14.12
CA ASN A 388 2.08 -20.70 -15.04
C ASN A 388 0.80 -21.04 -15.79
N GLN A 389 -0.37 -20.92 -15.15
CA GLN A 389 -1.66 -21.11 -15.82
C GLN A 389 -1.97 -19.97 -16.79
N VAL A 390 -1.67 -18.73 -16.41
CA VAL A 390 -1.79 -17.57 -17.32
C VAL A 390 -0.84 -17.73 -18.52
N ALA A 391 0.40 -18.14 -18.31
CA ALA A 391 1.35 -18.42 -19.37
C ALA A 391 0.90 -19.57 -20.29
N TRP A 392 0.32 -20.64 -19.71
CA TRP A 392 -0.26 -21.74 -20.49
C TRP A 392 -1.44 -21.27 -21.36
N ALA A 393 -2.31 -20.41 -20.83
CA ALA A 393 -3.39 -19.81 -21.60
C ALA A 393 -2.85 -18.94 -22.75
N LEU A 394 -1.85 -18.09 -22.48
CA LEU A 394 -1.19 -17.29 -23.51
C LEU A 394 -0.58 -18.17 -24.62
N ALA A 395 0.07 -19.28 -24.27
CA ALA A 395 0.73 -20.15 -25.25
C ALA A 395 -0.25 -20.87 -26.19
N TRP A 396 -1.42 -21.27 -25.69
CA TRP A 396 -2.30 -22.19 -26.42
C TRP A 396 -3.67 -21.61 -26.79
N ARG A 397 -4.08 -20.49 -26.21
CA ARG A 397 -5.37 -19.83 -26.46
C ARG A 397 -5.25 -18.46 -27.12
N SER A 398 -4.03 -18.02 -27.40
CA SER A 398 -3.75 -16.76 -28.09
C SER A 398 -2.92 -17.00 -29.35
N GLN A 399 -3.34 -16.40 -30.46
CA GLN A 399 -2.58 -16.25 -31.68
C GLN A 399 -2.07 -14.80 -31.74
N PRO A 400 -0.77 -14.52 -31.49
CA PRO A 400 -0.28 -13.15 -31.32
C PRO A 400 -0.60 -12.19 -32.47
N GLY A 401 -0.65 -12.66 -33.72
CA GLY A 401 -1.00 -11.81 -34.87
C GLY A 401 -2.49 -11.44 -34.97
N LYS A 402 -3.37 -12.04 -34.16
CA LYS A 402 -4.83 -11.85 -34.19
C LYS A 402 -5.38 -11.36 -32.86
N ASP A 403 -4.87 -11.92 -31.76
CA ASP A 403 -5.44 -11.78 -30.42
C ASP A 403 -4.69 -10.76 -29.55
N LEU A 404 -3.59 -10.21 -30.06
CA LEU A 404 -2.86 -9.10 -29.44
C LEU A 404 -3.15 -7.82 -30.21
N PHE A 405 -3.38 -6.74 -29.47
CA PHE A 405 -3.41 -5.39 -30.04
C PHE A 405 -2.60 -4.42 -29.20
N VAL A 406 -2.04 -3.42 -29.87
CA VAL A 406 -1.28 -2.33 -29.25
C VAL A 406 -2.08 -1.04 -29.39
N MET A 407 -2.18 -0.27 -28.32
CA MET A 407 -2.68 1.11 -28.33
C MET A 407 -1.54 2.05 -27.96
N ASP A 408 -1.08 2.81 -28.94
CA ASP A 408 -0.04 3.82 -28.77
C ASP A 408 -0.60 5.11 -28.17
N ASN A 409 0.30 5.96 -27.66
CA ASN A 409 -0.02 7.30 -27.11
C ASN A 409 -1.05 7.27 -25.97
N MET A 410 -1.07 6.19 -25.20
CA MET A 410 -1.87 6.04 -23.99
C MET A 410 -1.19 6.69 -22.78
N GLN A 411 -1.95 6.91 -21.72
CA GLN A 411 -1.38 7.42 -20.46
C GLN A 411 -0.36 6.43 -19.90
N ALA A 412 0.81 6.97 -19.58
CA ALA A 412 1.90 6.30 -18.91
C ALA A 412 1.56 5.84 -17.48
N ILE A 413 2.10 4.69 -17.09
CA ILE A 413 2.30 4.37 -15.67
C ILE A 413 3.41 5.28 -15.15
N GLN A 414 3.19 5.95 -14.02
CA GLN A 414 4.21 6.82 -13.41
C GLN A 414 5.40 6.00 -12.93
N LEU A 415 6.62 6.55 -13.03
CA LEU A 415 7.86 5.91 -12.60
C LEU A 415 8.24 4.64 -13.41
N ASP A 416 7.67 4.46 -14.61
CA ASP A 416 8.11 3.44 -15.55
C ASP A 416 9.43 3.90 -16.23
N PRO A 417 10.56 3.22 -15.96
CA PRO A 417 11.86 3.63 -16.49
C PRO A 417 11.98 3.43 -18.01
N SER A 418 11.10 2.64 -18.65
CA SER A 418 11.17 2.41 -20.10
C SER A 418 10.75 3.63 -20.93
N GLN A 419 10.14 4.64 -20.32
CA GLN A 419 9.67 5.84 -21.00
C GLN A 419 10.81 6.80 -21.36
N ALA A 420 11.81 6.92 -20.48
CA ALA A 420 12.93 7.83 -20.68
C ALA A 420 14.11 7.49 -19.74
N PRO A 421 15.36 7.82 -20.14
CA PRO A 421 16.55 7.68 -19.30
C PRO A 421 16.40 8.32 -17.92
N ALA A 422 17.14 7.82 -16.91
CA ALA A 422 16.98 8.21 -15.52
C ALA A 422 17.19 9.72 -15.26
N GLU A 423 17.99 10.38 -16.10
CA GLU A 423 18.33 11.80 -16.02
C GLU A 423 17.15 12.70 -16.46
N VAL A 424 16.20 12.16 -17.22
CA VAL A 424 15.01 12.91 -17.65
C VAL A 424 14.06 13.05 -16.47
N SER A 425 13.71 14.30 -16.15
CA SER A 425 12.79 14.63 -15.06
C SER A 425 11.47 13.87 -15.14
N GLN A 426 10.92 13.46 -13.98
CA GLN A 426 9.61 12.79 -13.92
C GLN A 426 8.45 13.69 -14.36
N MET A 427 8.66 15.01 -14.41
CA MET A 427 7.65 15.97 -14.88
C MET A 427 7.68 16.20 -16.40
N ASP A 428 8.70 15.65 -17.07
CA ASP A 428 8.91 15.83 -18.52
C ASP A 428 7.74 15.23 -19.32
N PRO A 429 7.21 15.95 -20.33
CA PRO A 429 6.17 15.43 -21.22
C PRO A 429 6.50 14.08 -21.87
N ALA A 430 7.77 13.77 -22.12
CA ALA A 430 8.20 12.48 -22.69
C ALA A 430 7.81 11.28 -21.82
N ARG A 431 7.62 11.47 -20.51
CA ARG A 431 7.17 10.42 -19.57
C ARG A 431 5.65 10.31 -19.43
N ARG A 432 4.87 11.09 -20.18
CA ARG A 432 3.40 11.08 -20.09
C ARG A 432 2.75 10.04 -21.00
N HIS A 433 3.47 9.61 -22.02
CA HIS A 433 2.96 8.71 -23.05
C HIS A 433 3.60 7.32 -22.94
N SER A 434 2.80 6.29 -23.18
CA SER A 434 3.24 4.90 -23.31
C SER A 434 2.40 4.21 -24.38
N ALA A 435 2.87 3.05 -24.84
CA ALA A 435 2.01 2.07 -25.47
C ALA A 435 1.39 1.15 -24.40
N LYS A 436 0.21 0.60 -24.69
CA LYS A 436 -0.41 -0.47 -23.91
C LYS A 436 -0.73 -1.66 -24.80
N VAL A 437 -0.65 -2.86 -24.24
CA VAL A 437 -0.90 -4.12 -24.95
C VAL A 437 -2.09 -4.81 -24.33
N GLY A 438 -3.07 -5.17 -25.16
CA GLY A 438 -4.19 -6.02 -24.79
C GLY A 438 -4.06 -7.39 -25.45
N ILE A 439 -4.30 -8.45 -24.69
CA ILE A 439 -4.18 -9.83 -25.17
C ILE A 439 -5.44 -10.62 -24.79
N ASP A 440 -6.13 -11.15 -25.79
CA ASP A 440 -7.23 -12.10 -25.62
C ASP A 440 -6.67 -13.54 -25.62
N ALA A 441 -6.52 -14.12 -24.43
CA ALA A 441 -6.13 -15.51 -24.20
C ALA A 441 -7.32 -16.42 -23.85
N THR A 442 -8.53 -16.08 -24.31
CA THR A 442 -9.73 -16.92 -24.17
C THR A 442 -9.84 -17.97 -25.29
N LYS A 443 -10.57 -19.07 -25.05
CA LYS A 443 -10.86 -20.07 -26.09
C LYS A 443 -11.70 -19.48 -27.21
N LYS A 444 -11.25 -19.53 -28.46
CA LYS A 444 -11.95 -18.93 -29.62
C LYS A 444 -13.03 -19.83 -30.25
N HIS A 445 -13.09 -21.08 -29.84
CA HIS A 445 -14.02 -22.12 -30.31
C HIS A 445 -13.93 -23.31 -29.36
N ASN A 446 -14.60 -24.42 -29.68
CA ASN A 446 -14.46 -25.66 -28.94
C ASN A 446 -13.05 -26.22 -29.09
N PHE A 447 -12.27 -26.18 -28.01
CA PHE A 447 -10.95 -26.78 -27.96
C PHE A 447 -11.07 -28.28 -27.62
N PRO A 448 -10.05 -29.09 -27.94
CA PRO A 448 -9.94 -30.43 -27.35
C PRO A 448 -10.03 -30.37 -25.82
N PRO A 449 -10.53 -31.43 -25.15
CA PRO A 449 -10.53 -31.50 -23.70
C PRO A 449 -9.13 -31.29 -23.12
N VAL A 450 -9.05 -30.59 -21.99
CA VAL A 450 -7.78 -30.46 -21.26
C VAL A 450 -7.34 -31.84 -20.79
N ALA A 451 -6.07 -32.18 -20.99
CA ALA A 451 -5.49 -33.47 -20.62
C ALA A 451 -5.23 -33.58 -19.11
N LEU A 452 -6.28 -33.40 -18.30
CA LEU A 452 -6.26 -33.56 -16.85
C LEU A 452 -7.16 -34.73 -16.43
N PRO A 453 -6.82 -35.45 -15.35
CA PRO A 453 -7.77 -36.33 -14.69
C PRO A 453 -9.05 -35.56 -14.29
N PRO A 454 -10.21 -36.23 -14.20
CA PRO A 454 -11.44 -35.61 -13.73
C PRO A 454 -11.24 -34.89 -12.39
N GLN A 455 -11.82 -33.69 -12.26
CA GLN A 455 -11.65 -32.83 -11.08
C GLN A 455 -11.99 -33.55 -9.76
N GLN A 456 -13.07 -34.34 -9.73
CA GLN A 456 -13.46 -35.14 -8.57
C GLN A 456 -12.37 -36.12 -8.10
N HIS A 457 -11.55 -36.66 -9.03
CA HIS A 457 -10.44 -37.54 -8.66
C HIS A 457 -9.28 -36.73 -8.07
N LEU A 458 -8.99 -35.56 -8.64
CA LEU A 458 -7.96 -34.66 -8.10
C LEU A 458 -8.34 -34.16 -6.70
N GLU A 459 -9.61 -33.83 -6.47
CA GLU A 459 -10.13 -33.41 -5.17
C GLU A 459 -10.10 -34.56 -4.14
N PHE A 460 -10.48 -35.77 -4.54
CA PHE A 460 -10.33 -36.96 -3.70
C PHE A 460 -8.87 -37.14 -3.29
N VAL A 461 -7.92 -37.08 -4.24
CA VAL A 461 -6.49 -37.21 -3.93
C VAL A 461 -6.02 -36.10 -2.98
N ARG A 462 -6.43 -34.84 -3.18
CA ARG A 462 -6.09 -33.74 -2.26
C ARG A 462 -6.66 -33.93 -0.86
N ALA A 463 -7.87 -34.48 -0.73
CA ALA A 463 -8.48 -34.75 0.57
C ALA A 463 -7.76 -35.88 1.34
N HIS A 464 -7.20 -36.85 0.61
CA HIS A 464 -6.47 -38.00 1.16
C HIS A 464 -4.96 -37.84 0.97
N TRP A 465 -4.45 -36.62 0.82
CA TRP A 465 -3.07 -36.35 0.42
C TRP A 465 -2.03 -37.03 1.34
N HIS A 466 -2.30 -36.99 2.64
CA HIS A 466 -1.50 -37.63 3.69
C HIS A 466 -1.45 -39.17 3.57
N GLU A 467 -2.50 -39.81 3.04
CA GLU A 467 -2.53 -41.27 2.85
C GLU A 467 -1.55 -41.73 1.76
N TYR A 468 -1.22 -40.84 0.82
CA TYR A 468 -0.19 -41.07 -0.21
C TYR A 468 1.23 -40.75 0.28
N GLY A 469 1.39 -40.29 1.52
CA GLY A 469 2.69 -39.99 2.14
C GLY A 469 3.24 -38.59 1.87
N PHE A 470 2.38 -37.63 1.51
CA PHE A 470 2.74 -36.22 1.28
C PHE A 470 2.10 -35.26 2.30
#